data_AF-A0A0C2TK61-F1
#
_entry.id   AF-A0A0C2TK61-F1
#
_cell.length_a   1.000
_cell.length_b   1.000
_cell.length_c   1.000
_cell.angle_alpha   90.00
_cell.angle_beta   90.00
_cell.angle_gamma   90.00
#
_symmetry.space_group_name_H-M   'P 1'
#
loop_
_entity.id
_entity.type
_entity.pdbx_description
1 polymer ?
#
loop_
_entity_poly.entity_id
_entity_poly.type
_entity_poly.pdbx_seq_one_letter_code
_entity_poly.pdbx_strand_id
1 'polypeptide(L)'
;MEPTVIGTDGSSVEEHLTWMQKAMEMAKEALTASEVPVGCVFVRNGRMIASGRNRTNELRNGTRHAELEAIDEILANSGLTPEHTRYPLSDTTLYVTVEPCIMCASALRQLGIKEVFYGCENERFGGCAGVLSVNRYGVSSLV
;
A
#
# COMPACT_ATOMS: atom_id res chain seq x y z
N MET A 1 22.63 4.22 -10.48
CA MET A 1 22.32 4.13 -9.04
C MET A 1 21.60 2.81 -8.86
N GLU A 2 22.21 1.86 -8.17
CA GLU A 2 21.54 0.59 -7.87
C GLU A 2 20.53 0.81 -6.74
N PRO A 3 19.32 0.24 -6.83
CA PRO A 3 18.32 0.37 -5.79
C PRO A 3 18.81 -0.34 -4.52
N THR A 4 18.73 0.36 -3.39
CA THR A 4 19.08 -0.20 -2.07
C THR A 4 18.01 -1.21 -1.67
N VAL A 5 18.39 -2.48 -1.56
CA VAL A 5 17.51 -3.58 -1.13
C VAL A 5 17.21 -3.40 0.36
N ILE A 6 15.95 -3.09 0.68
CA ILE A 6 15.41 -3.15 2.04
C ILE A 6 14.27 -4.17 2.01
N GLY A 7 14.59 -5.44 2.26
CA GLY A 7 13.63 -6.54 2.36
C GLY A 7 14.34 -7.83 2.79
N THR A 8 13.84 -8.48 3.83
CA THR A 8 14.41 -9.70 4.44
C THR A 8 13.61 -10.97 4.11
N ASP A 9 12.65 -10.89 3.19
CA ASP A 9 11.90 -12.07 2.74
C ASP A 9 12.60 -12.72 1.53
N GLY A 10 12.48 -14.04 1.41
CA GLY A 10 13.14 -14.81 0.34
C GLY A 10 12.62 -14.54 -1.08
N SER A 11 11.94 -13.40 -1.30
CA SER A 11 11.42 -12.97 -2.60
C SER A 11 12.53 -12.35 -3.45
N SER A 12 12.49 -12.64 -4.75
CA SER A 12 13.48 -12.10 -5.69
C SER A 12 13.17 -10.65 -6.05
N VAL A 13 14.20 -9.87 -6.39
CA VAL A 13 14.03 -8.51 -6.93
C VAL A 13 13.06 -8.50 -8.11
N GLU A 14 13.12 -9.51 -8.98
CA GLU A 14 12.23 -9.69 -10.13
C GLU A 14 10.75 -9.83 -9.72
N GLU A 15 10.49 -10.49 -8.61
CA GLU A 15 9.14 -10.63 -8.06
C GLU A 15 8.58 -9.28 -7.60
N HIS A 16 9.36 -8.51 -6.83
CA HIS A 16 8.93 -7.18 -6.40
C HIS A 16 8.71 -6.23 -7.59
N LEU A 17 9.57 -6.28 -8.61
CA LEU A 17 9.41 -5.51 -9.84
C LEU A 17 8.14 -5.92 -10.60
N THR A 18 7.81 -7.20 -10.65
CA THR A 18 6.58 -7.70 -11.27
C THR A 18 5.34 -7.14 -10.58
N TRP A 19 5.31 -7.13 -9.25
CA TRP A 19 4.18 -6.57 -8.50
C TRP A 19 4.11 -5.05 -8.60
N MET A 20 5.25 -4.37 -8.57
CA MET A 20 5.31 -2.93 -8.79
C MET A 20 4.82 -2.55 -10.19
N GLN A 21 5.13 -3.35 -11.22
CA GLN A 21 4.62 -3.13 -12.57
C GLN A 21 3.08 -3.15 -12.62
N LYS A 22 2.43 -4.06 -11.87
CA LYS A 22 0.97 -4.09 -11.75
C LYS A 22 0.42 -2.87 -11.00
N ALA A 23 1.11 -2.39 -9.97
CA ALA A 23 0.76 -1.13 -9.32
C ALA A 23 0.86 0.06 -10.30
N MET A 24 1.86 0.05 -11.19
CA MET A 24 2.01 1.06 -12.25
C MET A 24 0.89 1.00 -13.30
N GLU A 25 0.32 -0.18 -13.56
CA GLU A 25 -0.88 -0.31 -14.42
C GLU A 25 -2.08 0.41 -13.80
N MET A 26 -2.32 0.22 -12.50
CA MET A 26 -3.38 0.95 -11.79
C MET A 26 -3.16 2.46 -11.77
N ALA A 27 -1.90 2.91 -11.64
CA ALA A 27 -1.55 4.33 -11.72
C ALA A 27 -1.84 4.94 -13.10
N LYS A 28 -1.62 4.17 -14.19
CA LYS A 28 -1.99 4.58 -15.56
C LYS A 28 -3.50 4.68 -15.74
N GLU A 29 -4.26 3.79 -15.12
CA GLU A 29 -5.72 3.88 -15.11
C GLU A 29 -6.20 5.15 -14.39
N ALA A 30 -5.62 5.48 -13.23
CA ALA A 30 -5.94 6.74 -12.54
C ALA A 30 -5.62 7.96 -13.41
N LEU A 31 -4.45 7.97 -14.05
CA LEU A 31 -4.07 9.04 -14.96
C LEU A 31 -5.09 9.20 -16.10
N THR A 32 -5.50 8.09 -16.71
CA THR A 32 -6.49 8.07 -17.80
C THR A 32 -7.85 8.61 -17.32
N ALA A 33 -8.20 8.33 -16.06
CA ALA A 33 -9.40 8.85 -15.41
C ALA A 33 -9.28 10.30 -14.90
N SER A 34 -8.19 11.01 -15.21
CA SER A 34 -7.90 12.37 -14.70
C SER A 34 -7.82 12.45 -13.16
N GLU A 35 -7.31 11.40 -12.53
CA GLU A 35 -6.97 11.34 -11.10
C GLU A 35 -5.45 11.51 -10.88
N VAL A 36 -5.05 11.69 -9.63
CA VAL A 36 -3.64 11.61 -9.24
C VAL A 36 -3.11 10.20 -9.55
N PRO A 37 -1.99 10.04 -10.28
CA PRO A 37 -1.53 8.75 -10.80
C PRO A 37 -0.84 7.89 -9.73
N VAL A 38 -1.60 7.51 -8.70
CA VAL A 38 -1.17 6.57 -7.65
C VAL A 38 -1.97 5.28 -7.82
N GLY A 39 -1.23 4.17 -7.84
CA GLY A 39 -1.77 2.82 -7.95
C GLY A 39 -1.10 1.87 -6.97
N CYS A 40 -1.81 0.81 -6.58
CA CYS A 40 -1.29 -0.18 -5.66
C CYS A 40 -1.84 -1.58 -5.94
N VAL A 41 -1.13 -2.59 -5.43
CA VAL A 41 -1.59 -3.99 -5.35
C VAL A 41 -1.26 -4.58 -3.99
N PHE A 42 -2.20 -5.38 -3.45
CA PHE A 42 -2.00 -6.15 -2.23
C PHE A 42 -1.77 -7.62 -2.61
N VAL A 43 -0.70 -8.20 -2.05
CA VAL A 43 -0.27 -9.56 -2.33
C VAL A 43 -0.25 -10.37 -1.04
N ARG A 44 -0.83 -11.57 -1.07
CA ARG A 44 -0.86 -12.53 0.03
C ARG A 44 -0.57 -13.92 -0.53
N ASN A 45 0.39 -14.64 0.06
CA ASN A 45 0.78 -15.98 -0.37
C ASN A 45 1.10 -16.07 -1.88
N GLY A 46 1.86 -15.09 -2.41
CA GLY A 46 2.26 -15.02 -3.82
C GLY A 46 1.10 -14.72 -4.80
N ARG A 47 -0.06 -14.32 -4.30
CA ARG A 47 -1.24 -13.99 -5.12
C ARG A 47 -1.70 -12.56 -4.85
N MET A 48 -2.04 -11.83 -5.91
CA MET A 48 -2.72 -10.55 -5.76
C MET A 48 -4.14 -10.78 -5.25
N ILE A 49 -4.47 -10.17 -4.12
CA ILE A 49 -5.79 -10.26 -3.51
C ILE A 49 -6.67 -9.05 -3.79
N ALA A 50 -6.07 -7.89 -4.05
CA ALA A 50 -6.77 -6.68 -4.45
C ALA A 50 -5.81 -5.71 -5.16
N SER A 51 -6.37 -4.77 -5.93
CA SER A 51 -5.65 -3.67 -6.53
C SER A 51 -6.45 -2.38 -6.38
N GLY A 52 -5.78 -1.23 -6.42
CA GLY A 52 -6.43 0.04 -6.17
C GLY A 52 -5.75 1.19 -6.91
N ARG A 53 -6.54 2.22 -7.22
CA ARG A 53 -6.07 3.46 -7.81
C ARG A 53 -6.74 4.66 -7.13
N ASN A 54 -6.13 5.83 -7.21
CA ASN A 54 -6.73 7.05 -6.68
C ASN A 54 -8.07 7.36 -7.38
N ARG A 55 -9.10 7.71 -6.60
CA ARG A 55 -10.49 7.99 -7.06
C ARG A 55 -11.12 9.18 -6.32
N THR A 56 -10.29 10.12 -5.87
CA THR A 56 -10.71 11.26 -5.04
C THR A 56 -11.69 12.20 -5.73
N ASN A 57 -11.46 12.52 -7.01
CA ASN A 57 -12.32 13.36 -7.82
C ASN A 57 -13.58 12.61 -8.25
N GLU A 58 -13.41 11.37 -8.73
CA GLU A 58 -14.49 10.50 -9.22
C GLU A 58 -15.55 10.27 -8.14
N LEU A 59 -15.11 9.99 -6.90
CA LEU A 59 -15.98 9.69 -5.76
C LEU A 59 -16.23 10.91 -4.87
N ARG A 60 -15.67 12.08 -5.21
CA ARG A 60 -15.77 13.33 -4.44
C ARG A 60 -15.45 13.16 -2.96
N ASN A 61 -14.42 12.37 -2.68
CA ASN A 61 -14.02 12.05 -1.32
C ASN A 61 -12.49 12.00 -1.24
N GLY A 62 -11.93 12.92 -0.46
CA GLY A 62 -10.49 13.08 -0.28
C GLY A 62 -9.78 11.89 0.36
N THR A 63 -10.52 10.92 0.92
CA THR A 63 -9.93 9.69 1.49
C THR A 63 -9.79 8.58 0.46
N ARG A 64 -10.25 8.75 -0.79
CA ARG A 64 -10.31 7.68 -1.81
C ARG A 64 -8.97 7.51 -2.52
N HIS A 65 -7.95 7.26 -1.70
CA HIS A 65 -6.61 6.92 -2.14
C HIS A 65 -6.51 5.46 -2.58
N ALA A 66 -5.52 5.16 -3.42
CA ALA A 66 -5.32 3.81 -3.97
C ALA A 66 -5.32 2.72 -2.88
N GLU A 67 -4.63 2.96 -1.77
CA GLU A 67 -4.51 2.01 -0.67
C GLU A 67 -5.85 1.77 0.02
N LEU A 68 -6.62 2.83 0.27
CA LEU A 68 -7.91 2.73 0.96
C LEU A 68 -9.00 2.09 0.10
N GLU A 69 -9.00 2.35 -1.21
CA GLU A 69 -9.92 1.68 -2.14
C GLU A 69 -9.68 0.16 -2.17
N ALA A 70 -8.41 -0.28 -2.23
CA ALA A 70 -8.08 -1.71 -2.21
C ALA A 70 -8.34 -2.35 -0.84
N ILE A 71 -8.13 -1.63 0.27
CA ILE A 71 -8.47 -2.10 1.62
C ILE A 71 -9.98 -2.33 1.73
N ASP A 72 -10.81 -1.40 1.24
CA ASP A 72 -12.26 -1.54 1.27
C ASP A 72 -12.71 -2.80 0.49
N GLU A 73 -12.08 -3.11 -0.65
CA GLU A 73 -12.33 -4.35 -1.39
C GLU A 73 -11.99 -5.60 -0.57
N ILE A 74 -10.81 -5.62 0.08
CA ILE A 74 -10.35 -6.75 0.90
C ILE A 74 -11.29 -7.00 2.09
N LEU A 75 -11.76 -5.92 2.75
CA LEU A 75 -12.61 -6.02 3.94
C LEU A 75 -14.07 -6.31 3.61
N ALA A 76 -14.57 -5.87 2.45
CA ALA A 76 -15.93 -6.15 2.00
C ALA A 76 -16.10 -7.59 1.47
N ASN A 77 -15.01 -8.24 1.08
CA ASN A 77 -15.04 -9.59 0.51
C ASN A 77 -14.63 -10.65 1.53
N SER A 78 -15.61 -11.41 2.03
CA SER A 78 -15.38 -12.53 2.96
C SER A 78 -14.54 -13.67 2.37
N GLY A 79 -14.35 -13.73 1.04
CA GLY A 79 -13.41 -14.67 0.41
C GLY A 79 -11.95 -14.22 0.53
N LEU A 80 -11.69 -12.92 0.64
CA LEU A 80 -10.35 -12.34 0.81
C LEU A 80 -9.97 -12.22 2.29
N THR A 81 -10.97 -12.02 3.15
CA THR A 81 -10.83 -11.97 4.61
C THR A 81 -11.87 -12.90 5.26
N PRO A 82 -11.62 -14.23 5.27
CA PRO A 82 -12.60 -15.21 5.75
C PRO A 82 -12.87 -15.15 7.26
N GLU A 83 -11.92 -14.64 8.05
CA GLU A 83 -12.08 -14.42 9.48
C GLU A 83 -11.89 -12.94 9.83
N HIS A 84 -12.80 -12.39 10.63
CA HIS A 84 -12.64 -11.06 11.21
C HIS A 84 -11.60 -11.09 12.33
N THR A 85 -10.34 -10.87 11.97
CA THR A 85 -9.23 -10.74 12.93
C THR A 85 -8.95 -9.28 13.24
N ARG A 86 -8.25 -9.01 14.35
CA ARG A 86 -7.80 -7.66 14.71
C ARG A 86 -6.83 -7.08 13.66
N TYR A 87 -6.07 -7.94 12.98
CA TYR A 87 -5.01 -7.57 12.04
C TYR A 87 -5.20 -8.32 10.71
N PRO A 88 -6.22 -7.96 9.91
CA PRO A 88 -6.59 -8.71 8.72
C PRO A 88 -5.52 -8.68 7.60
N LEU A 89 -4.50 -7.83 7.71
CA LEU A 89 -3.42 -7.68 6.72
C LEU A 89 -2.06 -8.23 7.20
N SER A 90 -2.01 -8.98 8.31
CA SER A 90 -0.77 -9.50 8.93
C SER A 90 0.15 -10.30 8.02
N ASP A 91 -0.43 -10.97 7.02
CA ASP A 91 0.31 -11.79 6.05
C ASP A 91 0.31 -11.17 4.64
N THR A 92 0.08 -9.87 4.56
CA THR A 92 -0.13 -9.15 3.28
C THR A 92 0.98 -8.14 3.03
N THR A 93 1.51 -8.15 1.81
CA THR A 93 2.50 -7.18 1.32
C THR A 93 1.82 -6.20 0.37
N LEU A 94 2.07 -4.91 0.56
CA LEU A 94 1.60 -3.85 -0.33
C LEU A 94 2.72 -3.42 -1.29
N TYR A 95 2.38 -3.24 -2.56
CA TYR A 95 3.20 -2.54 -3.54
C TYR A 95 2.45 -1.30 -4.02
N VAL A 96 3.03 -0.12 -3.90
CA VAL A 96 2.39 1.15 -4.23
C VAL A 96 3.34 2.08 -5.00
N THR A 97 2.85 2.83 -5.98
CA THR A 97 3.75 3.60 -6.85
C THR A 97 4.43 4.78 -6.15
N VAL A 98 3.78 5.35 -5.13
CA VAL A 98 4.26 6.49 -4.33
C VAL A 98 4.20 6.11 -2.85
N GLU A 99 5.14 6.60 -2.05
CA GLU A 99 5.13 6.41 -0.60
C GLU A 99 3.74 6.78 0.00
N PRO A 100 3.14 5.88 0.81
CA PRO A 100 1.86 6.14 1.44
C PRO A 100 1.88 7.42 2.25
N CYS A 101 0.82 8.22 2.14
CA CYS A 101 0.68 9.39 2.98
C CYS A 101 0.42 9.00 4.45
N ILE A 102 0.52 9.95 5.38
CA ILE A 102 0.25 9.75 6.82
C ILE A 102 -1.08 9.02 7.09
N MET A 103 -2.14 9.35 6.35
CA MET A 103 -3.46 8.70 6.46
C MET A 103 -3.39 7.21 6.07
N CYS A 104 -2.86 6.91 4.89
CA CYS A 104 -2.76 5.54 4.39
C CYS A 104 -1.80 4.70 5.26
N ALA A 105 -0.65 5.26 5.63
CA ALA A 105 0.33 4.62 6.51
C ALA A 105 -0.28 4.27 7.89
N SER A 106 -1.09 5.15 8.46
CA SER A 106 -1.81 4.90 9.71
C SER A 106 -2.85 3.77 9.57
N ALA A 107 -3.63 3.76 8.48
CA ALA A 107 -4.62 2.72 8.22
C ALA A 107 -3.96 1.34 8.06
N LEU A 108 -2.91 1.27 7.24
CA LEU A 108 -2.11 0.07 7.01
C LEU A 108 -1.56 -0.51 8.32
N ARG A 109 -1.01 0.35 9.18
CA ARG A 109 -0.50 -0.05 10.49
C ARG A 109 -1.62 -0.59 11.39
N GLN A 110 -2.76 0.08 11.46
CA GLN A 110 -3.89 -0.36 12.30
C GLN A 110 -4.43 -1.73 11.88
N LEU A 111 -4.41 -2.02 10.57
CA LEU A 111 -4.81 -3.31 10.00
C LEU A 111 -3.70 -4.37 10.05
N GLY A 112 -2.51 -3.98 10.53
CA GLY A 112 -1.36 -4.86 10.72
C GLY A 112 -0.69 -5.30 9.43
N ILE A 113 -0.53 -4.41 8.43
CA ILE A 113 0.20 -4.75 7.19
C ILE A 113 1.57 -5.36 7.51
N LYS A 114 1.97 -6.40 6.75
CA LYS A 114 3.29 -7.05 6.92
C LYS A 114 4.41 -6.13 6.44
N GLU A 115 4.36 -5.78 5.15
CA GLU A 115 5.42 -5.08 4.43
C GLU A 115 4.83 -4.12 3.39
N VAL A 116 5.55 -3.03 3.12
CA VAL A 116 5.17 -2.02 2.13
C VAL A 116 6.38 -1.70 1.27
N PHE A 117 6.26 -1.90 -0.04
CA PHE A 117 7.22 -1.48 -1.05
C PHE A 117 6.64 -0.31 -1.85
N TYR A 118 7.41 0.75 -2.00
CA TYR A 118 6.99 1.92 -2.77
C TYR A 118 8.01 2.35 -3.81
N GLY A 119 7.52 2.92 -4.93
CA GLY A 119 8.36 3.32 -6.06
C GLY A 119 9.17 4.59 -5.81
N CYS A 120 8.51 5.69 -5.45
CA CYS A 120 9.17 6.95 -5.09
C CYS A 120 8.68 7.52 -3.76
N GLU A 121 9.48 8.42 -3.18
CA GLU A 121 9.17 9.11 -1.92
C GLU A 121 8.04 10.14 -2.09
N ASN A 122 7.35 10.44 -0.99
CA ASN A 122 6.29 11.43 -0.94
C ASN A 122 6.74 12.64 -0.10
N GLU A 123 7.37 13.60 -0.76
CA GLU A 123 8.02 14.76 -0.13
C GLU A 123 7.07 15.65 0.69
N ARG A 124 5.77 15.64 0.38
CA ARG A 124 4.80 16.55 1.01
C ARG A 124 4.00 15.89 2.12
N PHE A 125 3.71 14.60 2.01
CA PHE A 125 2.76 13.92 2.90
C PHE A 125 3.22 12.54 3.36
N GLY A 126 4.45 12.13 3.06
CA GLY A 126 5.00 10.79 3.31
C GLY A 126 4.87 10.34 4.76
N GLY A 127 4.21 9.19 4.96
CA GLY A 127 3.89 8.60 6.25
C GLY A 127 4.80 7.42 6.66
N CYS A 128 5.79 7.05 5.83
CA CYS A 128 6.73 5.98 6.13
C CYS A 128 8.10 6.53 6.54
N ALA A 129 8.55 7.61 5.91
CA ALA A 129 9.80 8.29 6.21
C ALA A 129 9.82 9.76 5.72
N GLY A 130 9.14 10.07 4.62
CA GLY A 130 9.29 11.37 3.94
C GLY A 130 8.98 12.58 4.82
N VAL A 131 7.89 12.53 5.59
CA VAL A 131 7.51 13.59 6.54
C VAL A 131 7.41 13.06 7.96
N LEU A 132 6.77 11.90 8.13
CA LEU A 132 6.56 11.27 9.43
C LEU A 132 6.70 9.76 9.29
N SER A 133 7.32 9.08 10.25
CA SER A 133 7.44 7.61 10.24
C SER A 133 6.32 6.92 11.04
N VAL A 134 5.07 7.06 10.59
CA VAL A 134 3.87 6.50 11.26
C VAL A 134 3.97 4.99 11.45
N ASN A 135 4.57 4.32 10.47
CA ASN A 135 4.89 2.89 10.47
C ASN A 135 5.82 2.47 11.62
N ARG A 136 6.60 3.39 12.21
CA ARG A 136 7.55 3.12 13.30
C ARG A 136 7.15 3.76 14.64
N TYR A 137 6.08 4.56 14.67
CA TYR A 137 5.62 5.21 15.91
C TYR A 137 5.19 4.17 16.95
N GLY A 138 5.84 4.13 18.12
CA GLY A 138 5.50 3.19 19.19
C GLY A 138 6.34 1.90 19.25
N VAL A 139 7.38 1.77 18.42
CA VAL A 139 8.42 0.72 18.57
C VAL A 139 9.56 1.19 19.49
N SER A 140 9.43 2.36 20.14
CA SER A 140 10.28 2.71 21.27
C SER A 140 9.90 1.83 22.44
N SER A 141 10.79 0.92 22.79
CA SER A 141 10.97 0.37 24.12
C SER A 141 10.45 1.30 25.22
N LEU A 142 9.66 0.73 26.13
CA LEU A 142 9.69 0.98 27.57
C LEU A 142 10.33 2.32 27.98
N VAL A 143 9.50 3.23 28.47
CA VAL A 143 9.73 3.81 29.80
C VAL A 143 8.79 3.12 30.78
#